data_AF-A0A358BG90-F1
#
_entry.id   AF-A0A358BG90-F1
#
_cell.length_a   1.000
_cell.length_b   1.000
_cell.length_c   1.000
_cell.angle_alpha   90.00
_cell.angle_beta   90.00
_cell.angle_gamma   90.00
#
_symmetry.space_group_name_H-M   'P 1'
#
loop_
_entity.id
_entity.type
_entity.pdbx_description
1 polymer ?
#
loop_
_entity_poly.entity_id
_entity_poly.type
_entity_poly.pdbx_seq_one_letter_code
_entity_poly.pdbx_strand_id
1 'polypeptide(L)'
;MSQGPKLSDDPIDRLRWAASLARAVSHIHEGVADQAASCADWLEAAVRAHVYDGVPIDRAMGLAGAQGRQPRFYALLRERNAHLTRALCSVDGDVQELLSEIDRYESRVSALQRDRRAPDPLWSDTRKHIHAAALLGTELPRTVKGLQKTLNITSTRN
;
A
#
# COMPACT_ATOMS: atom_id res chain seq x y z
N MET A 1 -29.94 -0.94 -2.86
CA MET A 1 -28.52 -0.78 -2.49
C MET A 1 -27.75 -1.88 -3.20
N SER A 2 -27.11 -1.58 -4.33
CA SER A 2 -26.38 -2.60 -5.10
C SER A 2 -25.03 -2.84 -4.41
N GLN A 3 -24.89 -3.97 -3.70
CA GLN A 3 -23.57 -4.42 -3.28
C GLN A 3 -22.85 -4.87 -4.54
N GLY A 4 -21.86 -4.09 -4.97
CA GLY A 4 -20.98 -4.48 -6.07
C GLY A 4 -20.35 -5.85 -5.80
N PRO A 5 -19.92 -6.56 -6.85
CA PRO A 5 -19.34 -7.89 -6.70
C PRO A 5 -18.18 -7.85 -5.71
N LYS A 6 -18.24 -8.69 -4.67
CA LYS A 6 -17.19 -8.81 -3.67
C LYS A 6 -15.97 -9.42 -4.35
N LEU A 7 -14.89 -8.64 -4.45
CA LEU A 7 -13.61 -9.08 -5.01
C LEU A 7 -13.06 -10.26 -4.19
N SER A 8 -12.51 -11.26 -4.89
CA SER A 8 -11.82 -12.42 -4.28
C SER A 8 -10.63 -11.95 -3.42
N ASP A 9 -10.38 -12.65 -2.32
CA ASP A 9 -9.18 -12.41 -1.50
C ASP A 9 -7.90 -12.91 -2.19
N ASP A 10 -8.03 -13.83 -3.15
CA ASP A 10 -6.93 -14.34 -3.95
C ASP A 10 -6.33 -13.23 -4.83
N PRO A 11 -5.02 -12.90 -4.69
CA PRO A 11 -4.37 -11.90 -5.52
C PRO A 11 -4.42 -12.24 -7.02
N ILE A 12 -4.41 -13.51 -7.42
CA ILE A 12 -4.43 -13.93 -8.82
C ILE A 12 -5.80 -13.68 -9.45
N ASP A 13 -6.87 -13.98 -8.73
CA ASP A 13 -8.23 -13.67 -9.19
C ASP A 13 -8.44 -12.16 -9.34
N ARG A 14 -7.88 -11.36 -8.43
CA ARG A 14 -7.92 -9.89 -8.52
C ARG A 14 -7.16 -9.36 -9.73
N LEU A 15 -6.00 -9.92 -10.05
CA LEU A 15 -5.23 -9.54 -11.24
C LEU A 15 -5.96 -9.92 -12.54
N ARG A 16 -6.58 -11.11 -12.59
CA ARG A 16 -7.42 -11.52 -13.74
C ARG A 16 -8.63 -10.62 -13.92
N TRP A 17 -9.28 -10.25 -12.83
CA TRP A 17 -10.40 -9.32 -12.85
C TRP A 17 -9.96 -7.92 -13.32
N ALA A 18 -8.82 -7.43 -12.82
CA ALA A 18 -8.25 -6.14 -13.24
C ALA A 18 -7.89 -6.13 -14.74
N ALA A 19 -7.31 -7.22 -15.26
CA ALA A 19 -7.03 -7.35 -16.69
C ALA A 19 -8.33 -7.32 -17.52
N SER A 20 -9.36 -8.03 -17.06
CA SER A 20 -10.68 -8.04 -17.71
C SER A 20 -11.31 -6.65 -17.74
N LEU A 21 -11.20 -5.89 -16.64
CA LEU A 21 -11.70 -4.52 -16.56
C LEU A 21 -10.92 -3.59 -17.48
N ALA A 22 -9.59 -3.66 -17.48
CA ALA A 22 -8.73 -2.88 -18.37
C ALA A 22 -9.06 -3.17 -19.84
N ARG A 23 -9.29 -4.43 -20.20
CA ARG A 23 -9.75 -4.82 -21.54
C ARG A 23 -11.10 -4.19 -21.88
N ALA A 24 -12.08 -4.26 -20.98
CA ALA A 24 -13.38 -3.64 -21.19
C ALA A 24 -13.27 -2.12 -21.40
N VAL A 25 -12.46 -1.43 -20.59
CA VAL A 25 -12.20 0.02 -20.75
C VAL A 25 -11.57 0.33 -22.11
N SER A 26 -10.67 -0.54 -22.59
CA SER A 26 -10.02 -0.34 -23.90
C SER A 26 -11.00 -0.31 -25.07
N HIS A 27 -12.14 -1.00 -24.95
CA HIS A 27 -13.20 -1.02 -25.95
C HIS A 27 -14.20 0.13 -25.84
N ILE A 28 -14.24 0.83 -24.69
CA ILE A 28 -15.26 1.85 -24.40
C ILE A 28 -14.68 3.27 -24.57
N HIS A 29 -13.41 3.49 -24.23
CA HIS A 29 -12.79 4.82 -24.21
C HIS A 29 -11.62 4.94 -25.18
N GLU A 30 -11.87 5.53 -26.36
CA GLU A 30 -10.87 5.71 -27.42
C GLU A 30 -9.61 6.47 -26.96
N GLY A 31 -9.76 7.47 -26.07
CA GLY A 31 -8.63 8.28 -25.58
C GLY A 31 -7.64 7.54 -24.67
N VAL A 32 -7.98 6.35 -24.17
CA VAL A 32 -7.12 5.53 -23.31
C VAL A 32 -7.05 4.07 -23.77
N ALA A 33 -7.55 3.76 -24.97
CA ALA A 33 -7.73 2.42 -25.46
C ALA A 33 -6.42 1.62 -25.48
N ASP A 34 -5.38 2.18 -26.09
CA ASP A 34 -4.07 1.53 -26.21
C ASP A 34 -3.41 1.30 -24.85
N GLN A 35 -3.51 2.27 -23.93
CA GLN A 35 -2.95 2.15 -22.59
C GLN A 35 -3.68 1.08 -21.76
N ALA A 36 -5.00 1.01 -21.90
CA ALA A 36 -5.83 0.04 -21.20
C ALA A 36 -5.62 -1.39 -21.74
N ALA A 37 -5.49 -1.54 -23.07
CA ALA A 37 -5.16 -2.82 -23.71
C ALA A 37 -3.76 -3.31 -23.29
N SER A 38 -2.76 -2.43 -23.34
CA SER A 38 -1.38 -2.71 -22.90
C SER A 38 -1.33 -3.11 -21.41
N CYS A 39 -2.11 -2.44 -20.56
CA CYS A 39 -2.25 -2.80 -19.15
C CYS A 39 -2.85 -4.20 -18.97
N ALA A 40 -3.90 -4.53 -19.73
CA ALA A 40 -4.52 -5.85 -19.69
C ALA A 40 -3.53 -6.96 -20.12
N ASP A 41 -2.80 -6.75 -21.23
CA ASP A 41 -1.78 -7.69 -21.70
C ASP A 41 -0.66 -7.89 -20.68
N TRP A 42 -0.19 -6.80 -20.06
CA TRP A 42 0.82 -6.85 -19.01
C TRP A 42 0.37 -7.66 -17.78
N LEU A 43 -0.88 -7.46 -17.32
CA LEU A 43 -1.44 -8.21 -16.19
C LEU A 43 -1.62 -9.70 -16.51
N GLU A 44 -2.14 -10.02 -17.70
CA GLU A 44 -2.32 -11.41 -18.15
C GLU A 44 -0.99 -12.15 -18.30
N ALA A 45 0.03 -11.49 -18.85
CA ALA A 45 1.37 -12.05 -18.97
C ALA A 45 1.98 -12.36 -17.60
N ALA A 46 1.82 -11.45 -16.63
CA ALA A 46 2.30 -11.67 -15.27
C ALA A 46 1.59 -12.84 -14.56
N VAL A 47 0.27 -12.93 -14.70
CA VAL A 47 -0.51 -14.07 -14.17
C VAL A 47 -0.07 -15.37 -14.82
N ARG A 48 0.15 -15.38 -16.14
CA ARG A 48 0.61 -16.56 -16.86
C ARG A 48 1.97 -17.04 -16.36
N ALA A 49 2.96 -16.15 -16.30
CA ALA A 49 4.30 -16.47 -15.82
C ALA A 49 4.28 -16.96 -14.36
N HIS A 50 3.38 -16.42 -13.52
CA HIS A 50 3.25 -16.89 -12.14
C HIS A 50 2.61 -18.28 -12.03
N VAL A 51 1.49 -18.50 -12.71
CA VAL A 51 0.70 -19.73 -12.60
C VAL A 51 1.36 -20.90 -13.32
N TYR A 52 1.94 -20.67 -14.50
CA TYR A 52 2.46 -21.74 -15.34
C TYR A 52 3.98 -21.93 -15.20
N ASP A 53 4.74 -20.85 -15.01
CA ASP A 53 6.21 -20.92 -14.93
C ASP A 53 6.74 -20.82 -13.48
N GLY A 54 5.84 -20.68 -12.50
CA GLY A 54 6.18 -20.59 -11.08
C GLY A 54 6.96 -19.32 -10.71
N VAL A 55 7.00 -18.32 -11.58
CA VAL A 55 7.72 -17.06 -11.32
C VAL A 55 7.00 -16.29 -10.21
N PRO A 56 7.68 -15.79 -9.16
CA PRO A 56 7.02 -14.96 -8.15
C PRO A 56 6.29 -13.78 -8.80
N ILE A 57 5.03 -13.53 -8.42
CA ILE A 57 4.16 -12.58 -9.14
C ILE A 57 4.77 -11.17 -9.25
N ASP A 58 5.52 -10.72 -8.23
CA ASP A 58 6.24 -9.45 -8.30
C ASP A 58 7.32 -9.44 -9.38
N ARG A 59 8.03 -10.55 -9.56
CA ARG A 59 9.05 -10.67 -10.61
C ARG A 59 8.38 -10.76 -11.97
N ALA A 60 7.27 -11.49 -12.09
CA ALA A 60 6.47 -11.57 -13.31
C ALA A 60 5.93 -10.20 -13.73
N MET A 61 5.54 -9.36 -12.78
CA MET A 61 5.12 -7.97 -13.03
C MET A 61 6.29 -6.98 -13.24
N GLY A 62 7.55 -7.41 -13.15
CA GLY A 62 8.71 -6.50 -13.18
C GLY A 62 8.80 -5.57 -11.96
N LEU A 63 8.07 -5.88 -10.90
CA LEU A 63 8.04 -5.14 -9.64
C LEU A 63 9.11 -5.59 -8.65
N ALA A 64 9.65 -6.80 -8.81
CA ALA A 64 10.81 -7.30 -8.07
C ALA A 64 12.11 -7.05 -8.86
N GLY A 65 12.92 -6.08 -8.41
CA GLY A 65 14.26 -5.81 -8.96
C GLY A 65 15.29 -6.89 -8.58
N ALA A 66 16.34 -7.02 -9.41
CA ALA A 66 17.38 -8.05 -9.27
C ALA A 66 18.41 -7.78 -8.15
N GLN A 67 18.67 -6.52 -7.75
CA GLN A 67 19.71 -6.16 -6.76
C GLN A 67 19.61 -4.68 -6.31
N GLY A 68 18.48 -4.23 -5.76
CA GLY A 68 18.32 -2.85 -5.26
C GLY A 68 16.89 -2.32 -5.31
N ARG A 69 16.60 -1.29 -4.49
CA ARG A 69 15.26 -0.73 -4.18
C ARG A 69 14.26 -0.80 -5.35
N GLN A 70 13.28 -1.67 -5.18
CA GLN A 70 12.38 -2.13 -6.25
C GLN A 70 11.19 -1.17 -6.44
N PRO A 71 10.54 -1.10 -7.62
CA PRO A 71 9.35 -0.27 -7.84
C PRO A 71 8.23 -0.52 -6.81
N ARG A 72 8.00 -1.80 -6.44
CA ARG A 72 7.06 -2.17 -5.36
C ARG A 72 7.42 -1.50 -4.03
N PHE A 73 8.70 -1.47 -3.69
CA PHE A 73 9.17 -0.85 -2.46
C PHE A 73 8.86 0.65 -2.42
N TYR A 74 9.05 1.39 -3.53
CA TYR A 74 8.68 2.81 -3.58
C TYR A 74 7.18 3.04 -3.51
N ALA A 75 6.37 2.18 -4.12
CA ALA A 75 4.91 2.24 -4.00
C ALA A 75 4.46 2.04 -2.55
N LEU A 76 4.99 1.01 -1.88
CA LEU A 76 4.71 0.73 -0.46
C LEU A 76 5.18 1.87 0.45
N LEU A 77 6.35 2.46 0.18
CA LEU A 77 6.82 3.65 0.90
C LEU A 77 5.87 4.82 0.74
N ARG A 78 5.40 5.10 -0.48
CA ARG A 78 4.46 6.19 -0.74
C ARG A 78 3.13 5.98 -0.01
N GLU A 79 2.62 4.76 -0.03
CA GLU A 79 1.38 4.39 0.68
C GLU A 79 1.53 4.47 2.20
N ARG A 80 2.66 3.99 2.75
CA ARG A 80 3.00 4.16 4.16
C ARG A 80 3.01 5.64 4.53
N ASN A 81 3.67 6.47 3.73
CA ASN A 81 3.75 7.90 4.00
C ASN A 81 2.37 8.55 3.98
N ALA A 82 1.49 8.17 3.05
CA ALA A 82 0.13 8.69 3.02
C ALA A 82 -0.67 8.31 4.28
N HIS A 83 -0.50 7.10 4.82
CA HIS A 83 -1.09 6.72 6.10
C HIS A 83 -0.51 7.54 7.26
N LEU A 84 0.81 7.72 7.30
CA LEU A 84 1.45 8.53 8.33
C LEU A 84 1.06 10.01 8.25
N THR A 85 0.84 10.56 7.05
CA THR A 85 0.28 11.91 6.88
C THR A 85 -1.13 12.01 7.45
N ARG A 86 -2.00 11.02 7.19
CA ARG A 86 -3.34 11.01 7.78
C ARG A 86 -3.30 10.88 9.31
N ALA A 87 -2.42 10.02 9.82
CA ALA A 87 -2.19 9.89 11.26
C ALA A 87 -1.71 11.22 11.88
N LEU A 88 -0.82 11.94 11.18
CA LEU A 88 -0.36 13.26 11.61
C LEU A 88 -1.52 14.27 11.69
N CYS A 89 -2.40 14.28 10.69
CA CYS A 89 -3.60 15.14 10.73
C CYS A 89 -4.51 14.81 11.91
N SER A 90 -4.60 13.53 12.32
CA SER A 90 -5.38 13.11 13.49
C SER A 90 -4.77 13.55 14.84
N VAL A 91 -3.53 14.02 14.85
CA VAL A 91 -2.86 14.61 16.02
C VAL A 91 -2.51 16.08 15.77
N ASP A 92 -3.32 16.77 14.97
CA ASP A 92 -3.23 18.21 14.70
C ASP A 92 -1.87 18.70 14.18
N GLY A 93 -1.13 17.85 13.46
CA GLY A 93 0.17 18.23 12.93
C GLY A 93 1.34 18.03 13.91
N ASP A 94 1.09 17.53 15.12
CA ASP A 94 2.14 17.32 16.12
C ASP A 94 2.97 16.06 15.81
N VAL A 95 4.20 16.29 15.34
CA VAL A 95 5.14 15.22 15.00
C VAL A 95 5.64 14.47 16.26
N GLN A 96 5.71 15.13 17.41
CA GLN A 96 6.12 14.49 18.67
C GLN A 96 5.02 13.57 19.20
N GLU A 97 3.76 14.00 19.13
CA GLU A 97 2.62 13.15 19.51
C GLU A 97 2.48 11.98 18.54
N LEU A 98 2.67 12.19 17.23
CA LEU A 98 2.68 11.09 16.26
C LEU A 98 3.78 10.07 16.57
N LEU A 99 4.99 10.52 16.89
CA LEU A 99 6.09 9.63 17.29
C LEU A 99 5.72 8.84 18.55
N SER A 100 5.12 9.52 19.55
CA SER A 100 4.68 8.89 20.78
C SER A 100 3.60 7.82 20.55
N GLU A 101 2.66 8.04 19.62
CA GLU A 101 1.68 7.03 19.23
C GLU A 101 2.31 5.85 18.46
N ILE A 102 3.33 6.10 17.64
CA ILE A 102 4.09 5.03 16.98
C ILE A 102 4.79 4.15 18.03
N ASP A 103 5.44 4.77 19.02
CA ASP A 103 6.10 4.04 20.12
C ASP A 103 5.10 3.26 20.97
N ARG A 104 3.93 3.85 21.28
CA ARG A 104 2.82 3.16 21.97
C ARG A 104 2.31 1.99 21.14
N TYR A 105 2.20 2.13 19.82
CA TYR A 105 1.78 1.06 18.93
C TYR A 105 2.78 -0.09 18.91
N GLU A 106 4.07 0.20 18.69
CA GLU A 106 5.13 -0.82 18.64
C GLU A 106 5.29 -1.57 19.99
N SER A 107 5.09 -0.88 21.11
CA SER A 107 5.25 -1.46 22.46
C SER A 107 4.01 -2.18 22.99
N ARG A 108 2.80 -1.73 22.65
CA ARG A 108 1.56 -2.23 23.28
C ARG A 108 0.73 -3.13 22.39
N VAL A 109 0.94 -3.11 21.07
CA VAL A 109 0.17 -3.97 20.16
C VAL A 109 0.87 -5.32 20.02
N SER A 110 0.17 -6.37 20.47
CA SER A 110 0.67 -7.74 20.39
C SER A 110 0.98 -8.14 18.94
N ALA A 111 1.91 -9.08 18.75
CA ALA A 111 2.23 -9.61 17.41
C ALA A 111 0.96 -10.11 16.68
N LEU A 112 0.10 -10.83 17.40
CA LEU A 112 -1.18 -11.32 16.86
C LEU A 112 -2.09 -10.20 16.33
N GLN A 113 -2.14 -9.04 17.00
CA GLN A 113 -2.92 -7.91 16.53
C GLN A 113 -2.24 -7.18 15.36
N ARG A 114 -0.90 -7.15 15.32
CA ARG A 114 -0.13 -6.58 14.20
C ARG A 114 -0.30 -7.37 12.91
N ASP A 115 -0.51 -8.69 13.01
CA ASP A 115 -0.68 -9.57 11.85
C ASP A 115 -2.11 -9.56 11.27
N ARG A 116 -3.08 -9.00 12.00
CA ARG A 116 -4.46 -8.86 11.51
C ARG A 116 -4.51 -7.77 10.44
N ARG A 117 -5.16 -8.04 9.30
CA ARG A 117 -5.39 -7.03 8.25
C ARG A 117 -6.35 -5.92 8.68
N ALA A 118 -7.38 -6.29 9.45
CA ALA A 118 -8.36 -5.35 9.94
C ALA A 118 -7.91 -4.81 11.31
N PRO A 119 -7.85 -3.48 11.50
CA PRO A 119 -7.55 -2.91 12.79
C PRO A 119 -8.70 -3.18 13.77
N ASP A 120 -8.40 -3.06 15.07
CA ASP A 120 -9.43 -3.08 16.09
C ASP A 120 -10.37 -1.86 15.91
N PRO A 121 -11.70 -2.06 15.90
CA PRO A 121 -12.65 -0.98 15.71
C PRO A 121 -12.57 0.09 16.81
N LEU A 122 -12.13 -0.28 18.02
CA LEU A 122 -12.01 0.61 19.18
C LEU A 122 -10.74 1.47 19.16
N TRP A 123 -9.82 1.23 18.21
CA TRP A 123 -8.62 2.06 18.10
C TRP A 123 -8.94 3.47 17.61
N SER A 124 -8.15 4.43 18.09
CA SER A 124 -8.14 5.79 17.54
C SER A 124 -7.79 5.78 16.06
N ASP A 125 -8.24 6.79 15.33
CA ASP A 125 -7.94 6.90 13.89
C ASP A 125 -6.44 6.99 13.62
N THR A 126 -5.70 7.73 14.47
CA THR A 126 -4.23 7.77 14.45
C THR A 126 -3.65 6.35 14.48
N ARG A 127 -4.10 5.51 15.42
CA ARG A 127 -3.59 4.15 15.58
C ARG A 127 -4.01 3.24 14.43
N LYS A 128 -5.22 3.39 13.89
CA LYS A 128 -5.66 2.66 12.69
C LYS A 128 -4.77 2.97 11.49
N HIS A 129 -4.38 4.23 11.31
CA HIS A 129 -3.46 4.62 10.25
C HIS A 129 -2.02 4.14 10.48
N ILE A 130 -1.52 4.19 11.72
CA ILE A 130 -0.21 3.60 12.07
C ILE A 130 -0.20 2.09 11.78
N HIS A 131 -1.27 1.38 12.12
CA HIS A 131 -1.40 -0.04 11.83
C HIS A 131 -1.39 -0.34 10.33
N ALA A 132 -2.17 0.40 9.54
CA ALA A 132 -2.16 0.26 8.08
C ALA A 132 -0.76 0.54 7.50
N ALA A 133 -0.05 1.55 8.01
CA ALA A 133 1.33 1.84 7.63
C ALA A 133 2.28 0.67 7.97
N ALA A 134 2.13 0.07 9.16
CA ALA A 134 2.95 -1.05 9.62
C ALA A 134 2.74 -2.33 8.78
N LEU A 135 1.50 -2.59 8.35
CA LEU A 135 1.14 -3.76 7.53
C LEU A 135 1.82 -3.77 6.15
N LEU A 136 2.29 -2.62 5.66
CA LEU A 136 2.98 -2.53 4.37
C LEU A 136 4.40 -3.14 4.40
N GLY A 137 4.86 -3.60 5.57
CA GLY A 137 6.17 -4.27 5.72
C GLY A 137 7.37 -3.34 5.52
N THR A 138 7.11 -2.03 5.54
CA THR A 138 8.17 -1.01 5.55
C THR A 138 8.32 -0.47 6.97
N GLU A 139 9.55 -0.28 7.42
CA GLU A 139 9.80 0.18 8.79
C GLU A 139 9.12 1.53 9.05
N LEU A 140 8.51 1.66 10.23
CA LEU A 140 7.98 2.93 10.70
C LEU A 140 9.14 3.85 11.13
N PRO A 141 9.06 5.17 10.87
CA PRO A 141 10.08 6.09 11.35
C PRO A 141 10.08 6.17 12.88
N ARG A 142 11.22 5.84 13.51
CA ARG A 142 11.40 5.82 14.97
C ARG A 142 11.97 7.11 15.56
N THR A 143 12.09 8.16 14.75
CA THR A 143 12.65 9.44 15.18
C THR A 143 11.87 10.58 14.56
N VAL A 144 11.82 11.72 15.25
CA VAL A 144 11.20 12.94 14.72
C VAL A 144 11.81 13.36 13.39
N LYS A 145 13.14 13.31 13.28
CA LYS A 145 13.84 13.62 12.01
C LYS A 145 13.45 12.65 10.90
N GLY A 146 13.26 11.36 11.24
CA GLY A 146 12.77 10.34 10.33
C GLY A 146 11.34 10.64 9.85
N LEU A 147 10.44 11.02 10.75
CA LEU A 147 9.07 11.42 10.42
C LEU A 147 9.05 12.68 9.56
N GLN A 148 9.78 13.72 9.93
CA GLN A 148 9.90 14.96 9.15
C GLN A 148 10.37 14.69 7.72
N LYS A 149 11.42 13.88 7.55
CA LYS A 149 11.90 13.47 6.22
C LYS A 149 10.87 12.65 5.46
N THR A 150 10.17 11.76 6.14
CA THR A 150 9.16 10.87 5.54
C THR A 150 7.94 11.63 5.05
N LEU A 151 7.54 12.65 5.81
CA LEU A 151 6.35 13.46 5.58
C LEU A 151 6.63 14.75 4.80
N ASN A 152 7.89 14.95 4.36
CA ASN A 152 8.37 16.19 3.73
C ASN A 152 8.04 17.46 4.54
N ILE A 153 8.13 17.36 5.86
CA ILE A 153 7.91 18.50 6.77
C ILE A 153 9.26 19.17 6.99
N THR A 154 9.40 20.37 6.43
CA THR A 154 10.56 21.22 6.72
C THR A 154 10.35 21.81 8.11
N SER A 155 11.17 21.41 9.08
CA SER A 155 11.16 22.04 10.41
C SER A 155 11.51 23.52 10.25
N THR A 156 10.52 24.40 10.25
CA THR A 156 10.74 25.82 10.52
C THR A 156 11.19 25.92 11.96
N ARG A 157 12.51 26.04 12.18
CA ARG A 157 13.07 26.46 13.46
C ARG A 157 12.52 27.87 13.74
N ASN A 158 11.70 27.99 14.78
CA ASN A 158 11.54 29.24 15.51
C ASN A 158 12.61 29.30 16.59
#